data_AF-A0A6J0C4S5-F1
#
_entry.id   AF-A0A6J0C4S5-F1
#
_cell.length_a   1.000
_cell.length_b   1.000
_cell.length_c   1.000
_cell.angle_alpha   90.00
_cell.angle_beta   90.00
_cell.angle_gamma   90.00
#
_symmetry.space_group_name_H-M   'P 1'
#
loop_
_entity.id
_entity.type
_entity.pdbx_description
1 polymer ?
#
loop_
_entity_poly.entity_id
_entity_poly.type
_entity_poly.pdbx_seq_one_letter_code
_entity_poly.pdbx_strand_id
1 'polypeptide(L)'
;MSFLSMFVCAIFSFIALAVPTGATAVAMGIIARFGVNLAGNIGFQYAAEMLPTVVRAQGVSLIHTLGYIAHIIGPYIVYLDDVSPYLPLTVLGLLSLVVAVQSLFLPETLGQDLPQTLQDGNDFGIEQNFWWMPCISSTSERKKKFRKLSPTNVLP
;
A
#
# COMPACT_ATOMS: atom_id res chain seq x y z
N MET A 1 6.42 -1.75 -0.08
CA MET A 1 6.04 -2.32 -1.40
C MET A 1 4.91 -1.53 -2.09
N SER A 2 3.83 -1.18 -1.39
CA SER A 2 2.65 -0.50 -1.94
C SER A 2 2.87 0.95 -2.40
N PHE A 3 3.84 1.65 -1.79
CA PHE A 3 4.20 3.02 -2.19
C PHE A 3 4.68 3.11 -3.64
N LEU A 4 5.64 2.25 -4.03
CA LEU A 4 6.24 2.27 -5.36
C LEU A 4 5.21 1.92 -6.44
N SER A 5 4.34 0.95 -6.18
CA SER A 5 3.31 0.55 -7.13
C SER A 5 2.25 1.64 -7.33
N MET A 6 1.81 2.32 -6.26
CA MET A 6 0.88 3.45 -6.36
C MET A 6 1.50 4.67 -7.02
N PHE A 7 2.79 4.94 -6.77
CA PHE A 7 3.51 6.03 -7.41
C PHE A 7 3.70 5.81 -8.92
N VAL A 8 4.11 4.60 -9.33
CA VAL A 8 4.21 4.22 -10.74
C VAL A 8 2.84 4.28 -11.42
N CYS A 9 1.78 3.85 -10.72
CA CYS A 9 0.40 3.92 -11.19
C CYS A 9 -0.08 5.37 -11.42
N ALA A 10 0.22 6.27 -10.47
CA ALA A 10 -0.09 7.69 -10.60
C ALA A 10 0.58 8.30 -11.84
N ILE A 11 1.87 8.03 -12.05
CA ILE A 11 2.63 8.49 -13.22
C ILE A 11 1.99 7.98 -14.51
N PHE A 12 1.61 6.70 -14.56
CA PHE A 12 0.98 6.11 -15.74
C PHE A 12 -0.39 6.75 -16.04
N SER A 13 -1.15 7.11 -15.01
CA SER A 13 -2.44 7.81 -15.13
C SER A 13 -2.26 9.24 -15.63
N PHE A 14 -1.22 9.95 -15.19
CA PHE A 14 -0.90 11.28 -15.71
C PHE A 14 -0.38 11.24 -17.15
N ILE A 15 0.38 10.20 -17.52
CA ILE A 15 0.80 9.98 -18.92
C ILE A 15 -0.42 9.70 -19.81
N ALA A 16 -1.43 8.96 -19.31
CA ALA A 16 -2.67 8.72 -20.04
C ALA A 16 -3.44 10.01 -20.38
N LEU A 17 -3.29 11.08 -19.59
CA LEU A 17 -3.86 12.41 -19.89
C LEU A 17 -3.13 13.14 -21.03
N ALA A 18 -1.82 12.88 -21.19
CA ALA A 18 -0.99 13.52 -22.22
C ALA A 18 -1.10 12.84 -23.59
N VAL A 19 -1.65 11.63 -23.65
CA VAL A 19 -1.82 10.85 -24.88
C VAL A 19 -3.19 11.15 -25.51
N PRO A 20 -3.28 11.38 -26.84
CA PRO A 20 -4.56 11.59 -27.51
C PRO A 20 -5.52 10.40 -27.29
N THR A 21 -6.81 10.69 -27.15
CA THR A 21 -7.88 9.70 -26.96
C THR A 21 -7.81 8.60 -28.02
N GLY A 22 -7.50 7.37 -27.59
CA GLY A 22 -7.30 6.21 -28.45
C GLY A 22 -7.09 4.92 -27.66
N ALA A 23 -6.92 3.80 -28.37
CA ALA A 23 -6.74 2.47 -27.75
C ALA A 23 -5.55 2.40 -26.78
N THR A 24 -4.50 3.20 -27.03
CA THR A 24 -3.32 3.30 -26.17
C THR A 24 -3.62 3.96 -24.83
N ALA A 25 -4.43 5.03 -24.80
CA ALA A 25 -4.86 5.68 -23.56
C ALA A 25 -5.73 4.76 -22.70
N VAL A 26 -6.62 3.99 -23.34
CA VAL A 26 -7.46 2.99 -22.65
C VAL A 26 -6.60 1.85 -22.08
N ALA A 27 -5.63 1.33 -22.85
CA ALA A 27 -4.71 0.30 -22.37
C ALA A 27 -3.90 0.78 -21.15
N MET A 28 -3.38 2.00 -21.18
CA MET A 28 -2.70 2.64 -20.05
C MET A 28 -3.63 2.77 -18.84
N GLY A 29 -4.88 3.20 -19.03
CA GLY A 29 -5.88 3.30 -17.98
C GLY A 29 -6.24 1.95 -17.34
N ILE A 30 -6.30 0.88 -18.13
CA ILE A 30 -6.54 -0.48 -17.63
C ILE A 30 -5.36 -0.97 -16.78
N ILE A 31 -4.13 -0.74 -17.23
CA ILE A 31 -2.91 -1.08 -16.48
C ILE A 31 -2.87 -0.32 -15.15
N ALA A 32 -3.20 0.97 -15.17
CA ALA A 32 -3.29 1.78 -13.96
C ALA A 32 -4.36 1.21 -13.00
N ARG A 33 -5.58 0.96 -13.48
CA ARG A 33 -6.66 0.38 -12.67
C ARG A 33 -6.28 -0.97 -12.07
N PHE A 34 -5.58 -1.83 -12.82
CA PHE A 34 -5.08 -3.11 -12.31
C PHE A 34 -4.12 -2.92 -11.14
N GLY A 35 -3.18 -1.98 -11.26
CA GLY A 35 -2.25 -1.62 -10.18
C GLY A 35 -2.95 -1.16 -8.91
N VAL A 36 -3.93 -0.26 -9.02
CA VAL A 36 -4.75 0.20 -7.88
C VAL A 36 -5.48 -0.95 -7.20
N ASN A 37 -6.12 -1.84 -7.98
CA ASN A 37 -6.83 -2.99 -7.44
C ASN A 37 -5.90 -3.96 -6.70
N LEU A 38 -4.71 -4.23 -7.25
CA LEU A 38 -3.73 -5.10 -6.62
C LEU A 38 -3.24 -4.53 -5.29
N ALA A 39 -2.87 -3.25 -5.25
CA ALA A 39 -2.41 -2.63 -4.01
C ALA A 39 -3.53 -2.54 -2.96
N GLY A 40 -4.77 -2.28 -3.38
CA GLY A 40 -5.93 -2.29 -2.49
C GLY A 40 -6.14 -3.67 -1.84
N ASN A 41 -6.11 -4.74 -2.64
CA ASN A 41 -6.25 -6.11 -2.11
C ASN A 41 -5.13 -6.47 -1.12
N ILE A 42 -3.88 -6.13 -1.44
CA ILE A 42 -2.75 -6.34 -0.54
C ILE A 42 -2.94 -5.54 0.76
N GLY A 43 -3.42 -4.30 0.67
CA GLY A 43 -3.70 -3.46 1.84
C GLY A 43 -4.80 -4.03 2.74
N PHE A 44 -5.89 -4.54 2.16
CA PHE A 44 -6.96 -5.19 2.92
C PHE A 44 -6.48 -6.47 3.62
N GLN A 45 -5.72 -7.30 2.91
CA GLN A 45 -5.12 -8.51 3.46
C GLN A 45 -4.16 -8.18 4.61
N TYR A 46 -3.31 -7.18 4.40
CA TYR A 46 -2.36 -6.72 5.40
C TYR A 46 -3.05 -6.20 6.66
N ALA A 47 -4.11 -5.40 6.51
CA ALA A 47 -4.89 -4.93 7.63
C ALA A 47 -5.51 -6.10 8.43
N ALA A 48 -5.93 -7.18 7.78
CA ALA A 48 -6.44 -8.38 8.46
C ALA A 48 -5.37 -9.15 9.25
N GLU A 49 -4.12 -9.14 8.78
CA GLU A 49 -2.99 -9.78 9.44
C GLU A 49 -2.52 -9.01 10.67
N MET A 50 -2.51 -7.67 10.59
CA MET A 50 -2.14 -6.78 11.69
C MET A 50 -3.14 -6.77 12.84
N LEU A 51 -4.39 -7.16 12.59
CA LEU A 51 -5.43 -7.16 13.63
C LEU A 51 -5.24 -8.35 14.61
N PRO A 52 -5.26 -8.09 15.94
CA PRO A 52 -5.20 -9.14 16.95
C PRO A 52 -6.39 -10.09 16.83
N THR A 53 -6.19 -11.37 17.10
CA THR A 53 -7.21 -12.42 16.90
C THR A 53 -8.53 -12.15 17.61
N VAL A 54 -8.48 -11.50 18.79
CA VAL A 54 -9.67 -11.12 19.58
C VAL A 54 -10.58 -10.07 18.92
N VAL A 55 -10.02 -9.19 18.09
CA VAL A 55 -10.76 -8.08 17.44
C VAL A 55 -10.72 -8.16 15.91
N ARG A 56 -10.02 -9.13 15.33
CA ARG A 56 -9.85 -9.29 13.88
C ARG A 56 -11.18 -9.29 13.12
N ALA A 57 -12.16 -10.08 13.57
CA ALA A 57 -13.46 -10.14 12.91
C ALA A 57 -14.18 -8.78 12.90
N GLN A 58 -14.09 -8.02 13.99
CA GLN A 58 -14.71 -6.69 14.10
C GLN A 58 -13.96 -5.66 13.25
N GLY A 59 -12.63 -5.64 13.31
CA GLY A 59 -11.80 -4.74 12.51
C GLY A 59 -11.98 -4.94 11.01
N VAL A 60 -11.98 -6.20 10.53
CA VAL A 60 -12.22 -6.53 9.11
C VAL A 60 -13.61 -6.10 8.66
N SER A 61 -14.63 -6.21 9.53
CA SER A 61 -15.99 -5.75 9.21
C SER A 61 -16.07 -4.23 9.05
N LEU A 62 -15.37 -3.48 9.91
CA LEU A 62 -15.28 -2.01 9.82
C LEU A 62 -14.57 -1.57 8.54
N ILE A 63 -13.45 -2.23 8.22
CA ILE A 63 -12.69 -1.96 7.00
C ILE A 63 -13.56 -2.18 5.75
N HIS A 64 -14.32 -3.27 5.68
CA HIS A 64 -15.25 -3.52 4.58
C HIS A 64 -16.36 -2.47 4.50
N THR A 65 -16.93 -2.06 5.64
CA THR A 65 -17.98 -1.04 5.69
C THR A 65 -17.48 0.30 5.14
N LEU A 66 -16.28 0.72 5.53
CA LEU A 66 -15.62 1.90 4.96
C LEU A 66 -15.34 1.74 3.46
N GLY A 67 -14.91 0.54 3.05
CA GLY A 67 -14.73 0.19 1.64
C GLY A 67 -16.02 0.32 0.81
N TYR A 68 -17.16 -0.11 1.35
CA TYR A 68 -18.46 0.04 0.68
C TYR A 68 -18.86 1.51 0.54
N ILE A 69 -18.61 2.35 1.55
CA ILE A 69 -18.87 3.79 1.45
C ILE A 69 -18.04 4.40 0.31
N ALA A 70 -16.75 4.06 0.23
CA ALA A 70 -15.90 4.49 -0.89
C ALA A 70 -16.40 3.98 -2.25
N HIS A 71 -16.93 2.76 -2.31
CA HIS A 71 -17.50 2.18 -3.53
C HIS A 71 -18.76 2.91 -3.99
N ILE A 72 -19.63 3.35 -3.05
CA ILE A 72 -20.82 4.13 -3.36
C ILE A 72 -20.45 5.51 -3.93
N ILE A 73 -19.34 6.10 -3.47
CA ILE A 73 -18.83 7.38 -3.98
C ILE A 73 -18.17 7.22 -5.36
N GLY A 74 -17.59 6.06 -5.65
CA GLY A 74 -16.90 5.74 -6.91
C GLY A 74 -17.61 6.17 -8.20
N PRO A 75 -18.87 5.76 -8.47
CA PRO A 75 -19.58 6.11 -9.69
C PRO A 75 -19.82 7.62 -9.83
N TYR A 76 -19.94 8.38 -8.74
CA TYR A 76 -20.06 9.83 -8.81
C TYR A 76 -18.80 10.49 -9.37
N ILE A 77 -17.62 9.96 -9.05
CA ILE A 77 -16.34 10.43 -9.60
C ILE A 77 -16.27 10.15 -11.11
N VAL A 78 -16.79 9.01 -11.55
CA VAL A 78 -16.85 8.67 -12.98
C VAL A 78 -17.88 9.53 -13.70
N TYR A 79 -18.99 9.88 -13.06
CA TYR A 79 -20.02 10.74 -13.64
C TYR A 79 -19.54 12.16 -13.97
N LEU A 80 -18.42 12.61 -13.37
CA LEU A 80 -17.78 13.88 -13.75
C LEU A 80 -17.21 13.88 -15.19
N ASP A 81 -17.11 12.70 -15.83
CA ASP A 81 -16.74 12.55 -17.25
C ASP A 81 -17.68 13.35 -18.18
N ASP A 82 -18.96 13.49 -17.80
CA ASP A 82 -19.97 14.24 -18.57
C ASP A 82 -19.62 15.73 -18.72
N VAL A 83 -18.81 16.29 -17.81
CA VAL A 83 -18.34 17.69 -17.87
C VAL A 83 -17.02 17.78 -18.65
N SER A 84 -16.10 16.84 -18.44
CA SER A 84 -14.84 16.78 -19.16
C SER A 84 -14.23 15.37 -19.11
N PRO A 85 -13.76 14.81 -20.24
CA PRO A 85 -13.17 13.47 -20.29
C PRO A 85 -11.85 13.33 -19.51
N TYR A 86 -11.25 14.45 -19.10
CA TYR A 86 -9.99 14.49 -18.35
C TYR A 86 -10.19 14.49 -16.83
N LEU A 87 -11.38 14.90 -16.35
CA LEU A 87 -11.69 15.00 -14.92
C LEU A 87 -11.55 13.66 -14.18
N PRO A 88 -12.17 12.55 -14.60
CA PRO A 88 -12.09 11.30 -13.85
C PRO A 88 -10.66 10.75 -13.77
N LEU A 89 -9.88 10.92 -14.84
CA LEU A 89 -8.47 10.52 -14.90
C LEU A 89 -7.60 11.35 -13.94
N THR A 90 -7.82 12.67 -13.87
CA THR A 90 -7.10 13.52 -12.91
C THR A 90 -7.44 13.19 -11.45
N VAL A 91 -8.72 12.96 -11.13
CA VAL A 91 -9.15 12.62 -9.77
C VAL A 91 -8.57 11.28 -9.34
N LEU A 92 -8.59 10.26 -10.22
CA LEU A 92 -7.96 8.96 -9.93
C LEU A 92 -6.44 9.08 -9.72
N GLY A 93 -5.75 9.88 -10.54
CA GLY A 93 -4.32 10.16 -10.36
C GLY A 93 -4.02 10.82 -9.02
N LEU A 94 -4.78 11.85 -8.64
CA LEU A 94 -4.61 12.53 -7.36
C LEU A 94 -4.90 11.62 -6.16
N LEU A 95 -5.98 10.84 -6.22
CA LEU A 95 -6.31 9.86 -5.18
C LEU A 95 -5.19 8.83 -5.01
N SER A 96 -4.59 8.35 -6.11
CA SER A 96 -3.46 7.42 -6.03
C SER A 96 -2.21 8.03 -5.38
N LEU A 97 -1.97 9.33 -5.58
CA LEU A 97 -0.89 10.05 -4.88
C LEU A 97 -1.16 10.19 -3.39
N VAL A 98 -2.40 10.51 -3.00
CA VAL A 98 -2.79 10.56 -1.58
C VAL A 98 -2.59 9.20 -0.93
N VAL A 99 -3.00 8.11 -1.58
CA VAL A 99 -2.78 6.74 -1.08
C VAL A 99 -1.29 6.39 -1.01
N ALA A 100 -0.49 6.81 -1.99
CA ALA A 100 0.96 6.64 -1.93
C ALA A 100 1.55 7.37 -0.71
N VAL A 101 1.20 8.64 -0.49
CA VAL A 101 1.66 9.39 0.68
C VAL A 101 1.16 8.76 1.98
N GLN A 102 -0.07 8.28 2.04
CA GLN A 102 -0.61 7.57 3.19
C GLN A 102 0.14 6.25 3.45
N SER A 103 0.60 5.58 2.40
CA SER A 103 1.43 4.38 2.51
C SER A 103 2.83 4.67 3.08
N LEU A 104 3.30 5.92 3.08
CA LEU A 104 4.49 6.33 3.83
C LEU A 104 4.17 6.58 5.31
N PHE A 105 2.94 7.01 5.60
CA PHE A 105 2.45 7.21 6.98
C PHE A 105 2.16 5.91 7.72
N LEU A 106 1.89 4.82 7.00
CA LEU A 106 1.98 3.48 7.57
C LEU A 106 3.47 3.12 7.67
N PRO A 107 4.11 3.21 8.85
CA PRO A 107 5.44 2.63 9.02
C PRO A 107 5.35 1.17 8.56
N GLU A 108 6.25 0.75 7.69
CA GLU A 108 6.24 -0.64 7.23
C GLU A 108 6.42 -1.54 8.45
N THR A 109 5.33 -2.17 8.88
CA THR A 109 5.26 -3.10 10.02
C THR A 109 5.89 -4.47 9.65
N LEU A 110 6.84 -4.46 8.72
CA LEU A 110 7.48 -5.66 8.20
C LEU A 110 8.54 -6.15 9.20
N GLY A 111 8.10 -7.00 10.13
CA GLY A 111 9.00 -7.79 10.99
C GLY A 111 8.87 -7.59 12.50
N GLN A 112 7.75 -7.05 12.99
CA GLN A 112 7.43 -7.15 14.43
C GLN A 112 6.45 -8.31 14.65
N ASP A 113 6.69 -9.08 15.73
CA ASP A 113 5.82 -10.19 16.12
C ASP A 113 4.38 -9.69 16.30
N LEU A 114 3.41 -10.44 15.76
CA LEU A 114 2.00 -10.09 15.86
C LEU A 114 1.63 -9.97 17.35
N PRO A 115 1.12 -8.82 17.81
CA PRO A 115 0.64 -8.67 19.18
C PRO A 115 -0.49 -9.68 19.41
N GLN A 116 -0.24 -10.69 20.26
CA GLN A 116 -1.24 -11.70 20.59
C GLN A 116 -2.28 -11.18 21.60
N THR A 117 -1.98 -10.05 22.24
CA THR A 117 -2.81 -9.44 23.28
C THR A 117 -3.10 -7.96 23.00
N LEU A 118 -4.19 -7.41 23.57
CA LEU A 118 -4.51 -5.98 23.46
C LEU A 118 -3.40 -5.09 24.08
N GLN A 119 -2.69 -5.61 25.07
CA GLN A 119 -1.59 -4.91 25.74
C GLN A 119 -0.39 -4.72 24.78
N ASP A 120 -0.01 -5.77 24.03
CA ASP A 120 1.06 -5.70 23.03
C ASP A 120 0.71 -4.75 21.88
N GLY A 121 -0.57 -4.61 21.54
CA GLY A 121 -1.04 -3.63 20.55
C GLY A 121 -0.93 -2.18 21.03
N ASN A 122 -0.96 -1.93 22.34
CA ASN A 122 -0.84 -0.59 22.92
C ASN A 122 0.63 -0.12 23.01
N ASP A 123 1.58 -1.04 23.13
CA ASP A 123 3.03 -0.74 23.02
C ASP A 123 3.54 -0.74 21.56
N PHE A 124 2.71 -1.18 20.61
CA PHE A 124 3.05 -1.23 19.19
C PHE A 124 3.05 0.18 18.57
N GLY A 125 4.25 0.73 18.31
CA GLY A 125 4.42 2.02 17.60
C GLY A 125 5.09 3.13 18.41
N ILE A 126 5.38 2.92 19.69
CA ILE A 126 5.98 3.95 20.56
C ILE A 126 7.42 4.32 20.13
N GLU A 127 8.17 3.41 19.51
CA GLU A 127 9.58 3.64 19.12
C GLU A 127 9.83 3.78 17.60
N GLN A 128 8.78 3.90 16.78
CA GLN A 128 8.95 3.90 15.32
C GLN A 128 9.07 5.33 14.77
N ASN A 129 10.30 5.72 14.40
CA ASN A 129 10.55 6.98 13.71
C ASN A 129 10.02 6.93 12.26
N PHE A 130 9.45 8.06 11.80
CA PHE A 130 8.82 8.28 10.48
C PHE A 130 9.66 7.86 9.25
N TRP A 131 10.97 7.69 9.41
CA TRP A 131 11.93 7.38 8.34
C TRP A 131 12.55 5.97 8.43
N TRP A 132 11.92 5.05 9.16
CA TRP A 132 12.42 3.68 9.28
C TRP A 132 12.04 2.86 8.04
N MET A 133 13.01 2.64 7.14
CA MET A 133 12.87 1.79 5.95
C MET A 133 13.44 0.37 6.21
N PRO A 134 12.60 -0.63 6.57
CA PRO A 134 13.04 -2.00 6.84
C PRO A 134 13.69 -2.72 5.65
N CYS A 135 13.32 -2.35 4.42
CA CYS A 135 13.86 -2.98 3.22
C CYS A 135 15.39 -2.85 3.09
N ILE A 136 16.00 -1.80 3.66
CA ILE A 136 17.45 -1.60 3.61
C ILE A 136 18.17 -2.22 4.83
N SER A 137 17.47 -2.35 5.96
CA SER A 137 18.05 -2.84 7.23
C SER A 137 18.11 -4.37 7.30
N SER A 138 17.11 -5.08 6.74
CA SER A 138 17.06 -6.55 6.67
C SER A 138 18.29 -7.14 5.97
N THR A 139 18.78 -6.48 4.92
CA THR A 139 19.95 -6.91 4.16
C THR A 139 21.23 -6.82 5.00
N SER A 140 21.35 -5.83 5.89
CA SER A 140 22.53 -5.65 6.74
C SER A 140 22.60 -6.72 7.85
N GLU A 141 21.49 -6.98 8.54
CA GLU A 141 21.41 -7.98 9.61
C GLU A 141 21.51 -9.42 9.07
N ARG A 142 20.89 -9.71 7.92
CA ARG A 142 21.03 -11.01 7.24
C ARG A 142 22.47 -11.25 6.79
N LYS A 143 23.17 -10.20 6.31
CA LYS A 143 24.60 -10.26 5.93
C LYS A 143 25.52 -10.46 7.15
N LYS A 144 25.22 -9.84 8.31
CA LYS A 144 25.96 -10.10 9.57
C LYS A 144 25.73 -11.51 10.10
N LYS A 145 24.50 -12.02 10.06
CA LYS A 145 24.17 -13.40 10.47
C LYS A 145 24.85 -14.43 9.57
N PHE A 146 24.84 -14.22 8.24
CA PHE A 146 25.60 -15.05 7.30
C PHE A 146 27.12 -14.99 7.50
N ARG A 147 27.67 -13.81 7.83
CA ARG A 147 29.11 -13.66 8.14
C ARG A 147 29.51 -14.38 9.43
N LYS A 148 28.61 -14.47 10.42
CA LYS A 148 28.80 -15.25 11.66
C LYS A 148 28.66 -16.77 11.44
N LEU A 149 27.86 -17.19 10.46
CA LEU A 149 27.62 -18.59 10.10
C LEU A 149 28.60 -19.14 9.06
N SER A 150 29.49 -18.31 8.50
CA SER A 150 30.58 -18.78 7.64
C SER A 150 31.57 -19.60 8.48
N PRO A 151 31.81 -20.89 8.17
CA PRO A 151 32.59 -21.83 8.98
C PRO A 151 34.11 -21.56 8.97
N THR A 152 34.53 -20.32 8.73
CA THR A 152 35.95 -19.93 8.61
C THR A 152 36.57 -19.46 9.93
N ASN A 153 35.84 -19.49 11.05
CA ASN A 153 36.31 -19.03 12.36
C ASN A 153 36.29 -20.11 13.46
N VAL A 154 36.26 -21.39 13.07
CA VAL A 154 36.40 -22.52 14.00
C VAL A 154 37.51 -23.45 13.51
N LEU A 155 38.76 -23.07 13.77
CA LEU A 155 39.91 -23.95 14.08
C LEU A 155 41.23 -23.17 13.97
N PRO A 156 42.21 -23.53 14.81
CA PRO A 156 42.43 -23.10 16.20
C PRO A 156 43.22 -21.78 16.33
#